data_AF-A0AA50J0Q0-F1
#
_entry.id   AF-A0AA50J0Q0-F1
#
_cell.length_a   1.000
_cell.length_b   1.000
_cell.length_c   1.000
_cell.angle_alpha   90.00
_cell.angle_beta   90.00
_cell.angle_gamma   90.00
#
_symmetry.space_group_name_H-M   'P 1'
#
loop_
_entity.id
_entity.type
_entity.pdbx_description
1 polymer ?
#
loop_
_entity_poly.entity_id
_entity_poly.type
_entity_poly.pdbx_seq_one_letter_code
_entity_poly.pdbx_strand_id
1 'polypeptide(L)'
;PLNMILDDGGDLTNLVHTKYPHLLEGVKGISEETTTGVHNLYKMFREGLLKVPAINVNDSVTKSKFDNLYGCRESLLDGIKRATDIMIAGKVCVVAGYGDVGKGCAQAFKGFGGRVIVTEVDPINALQAAMEGFQVTTMEEASEIGQIFVTTTGNIEIITNEHFMRMKDDAIVCNIGHFDTEIDVAWLDKNAKKVNIKQHVDRYELDNGNHIIVLASGRLVNLGCATGHSSFVMSNSFTNQVLAQIELWTKHNTYPIGVHTLPKKLDEEVAALHLDHLGVKLTKLTPKQAKYIGVSIEGPYKPDHYR
;
A
#
# COMPACT_ATOMS: atom_id res chain seq x y z
N PRO A 1 -4.90 -26.99 17.92
CA PRO A 1 -4.00 -26.56 16.83
C PRO A 1 -4.71 -25.59 15.88
N LEU A 2 -4.00 -24.62 15.27
CA LEU A 2 -4.58 -23.78 14.22
C LEU A 2 -4.79 -24.60 12.94
N ASN A 3 -5.76 -24.20 12.11
CA ASN A 3 -6.11 -24.90 10.87
C ASN A 3 -6.33 -23.97 9.67
N MET A 4 -6.17 -22.67 9.86
CA MET A 4 -6.20 -21.60 8.87
C MET A 4 -5.26 -20.50 9.33
N ILE A 5 -4.71 -19.74 8.38
CA ILE A 5 -3.91 -18.55 8.64
C ILE A 5 -4.54 -17.39 7.87
N LEU A 6 -4.81 -16.29 8.56
CA LEU A 6 -5.15 -14.98 7.99
C LEU A 6 -4.01 -14.07 8.39
N ASP A 7 -3.31 -13.49 7.41
CA ASP A 7 -2.05 -12.79 7.62
C ASP A 7 -2.02 -11.42 6.90
N ASP A 8 -1.23 -10.53 7.48
CA ASP A 8 -0.93 -9.18 7.01
C ASP A 8 0.57 -8.96 7.24
N GLY A 9 1.34 -8.99 6.15
CA GLY A 9 2.80 -8.80 6.15
C GLY A 9 3.62 -10.09 6.15
N GLY A 10 2.98 -11.25 6.35
CA GLY A 10 3.61 -12.57 6.27
C GLY A 10 4.34 -13.04 7.52
N ASP A 11 4.27 -12.29 8.62
CA ASP A 11 5.00 -12.61 9.85
C ASP A 11 4.48 -13.89 10.52
N LEU A 12 3.16 -14.08 10.59
CA LEU A 12 2.57 -15.27 11.17
C LEU A 12 2.89 -16.50 10.30
N THR A 13 2.81 -16.34 8.98
CA THR A 13 3.19 -17.36 8.00
C THR A 13 4.64 -17.78 8.18
N ASN A 14 5.56 -16.83 8.29
CA ASN A 14 6.98 -17.08 8.53
C ASN A 14 7.21 -17.79 9.88
N LEU A 15 6.53 -17.34 10.94
CA LEU A 15 6.64 -17.95 12.27
C LEU A 15 6.23 -19.42 12.25
N VAL A 16 5.09 -19.74 11.61
CA VAL A 16 4.60 -21.11 11.51
C VAL A 16 5.52 -21.97 10.64
N HIS A 17 5.99 -21.46 9.49
CA HIS A 17 6.86 -22.23 8.60
C HIS A 17 8.26 -22.50 9.18
N THR A 18 8.79 -21.59 9.98
CA THR A 18 10.18 -21.69 10.48
C THR A 18 10.26 -22.27 11.89
N LYS A 19 9.45 -21.78 12.83
CA LYS A 19 9.52 -22.18 14.25
C LYS A 19 8.54 -23.28 14.62
N TYR A 20 7.40 -23.37 13.94
CA TYR A 20 6.35 -24.35 14.27
C TYR A 20 5.88 -25.18 13.06
N PRO A 21 6.79 -25.77 12.26
CA PRO A 21 6.42 -26.45 11.01
C PRO A 21 5.50 -27.66 11.23
N HIS A 22 5.51 -28.27 12.42
CA HIS A 22 4.61 -29.36 12.79
C HIS A 22 3.13 -28.96 12.80
N LEU A 23 2.80 -27.67 12.89
CA LEU A 23 1.42 -27.18 12.83
C LEU A 23 0.88 -27.14 11.39
N LEU A 24 1.75 -27.11 10.38
CA LEU A 24 1.37 -26.99 8.97
C LEU A 24 0.52 -28.17 8.47
N GLU A 25 0.68 -29.36 9.06
CA GLU A 25 -0.12 -30.55 8.70
C GLU A 25 -1.63 -30.32 8.87
N GLY A 26 -2.04 -29.49 9.83
CA GLY A 26 -3.44 -29.15 10.09
C GLY A 26 -3.94 -27.91 9.36
N VAL A 27 -3.07 -27.13 8.72
CA VAL A 27 -3.41 -25.84 8.11
C VAL A 27 -3.90 -26.04 6.68
N LYS A 28 -5.13 -25.61 6.40
CA LYS A 28 -5.76 -25.79 5.09
C LYS A 28 -5.46 -24.68 4.09
N GLY A 29 -4.99 -23.54 4.56
CA GLY A 29 -4.53 -22.46 3.69
C GLY A 29 -4.21 -21.16 4.42
N ILE A 30 -3.65 -20.23 3.64
CA ILE A 30 -3.28 -18.88 4.05
C ILE A 30 -4.06 -17.87 3.20
N SER A 31 -4.59 -16.81 3.78
CA SER A 31 -4.95 -15.61 3.02
C SER A 31 -4.08 -14.44 3.47
N GLU A 32 -3.47 -13.76 2.50
CA GLU A 32 -2.49 -12.69 2.72
C GLU A 32 -2.89 -11.45 1.93
N GLU A 33 -2.95 -10.30 2.60
CA GLU A 33 -3.46 -9.06 2.00
C GLU A 33 -2.40 -8.02 1.62
N THR A 34 -1.14 -8.18 1.99
CA THR A 34 -0.12 -7.15 1.69
C THR A 34 0.76 -7.51 0.51
N THR A 35 1.23 -6.49 -0.20
CA THR A 35 2.24 -6.64 -1.27
C THR A 35 3.49 -7.39 -0.76
N THR A 36 3.97 -7.08 0.44
CA THR A 36 5.17 -7.71 1.00
C THR A 36 4.93 -9.17 1.37
N GLY A 37 3.85 -9.47 2.11
CA GLY A 37 3.53 -10.85 2.46
C GLY A 37 3.31 -11.71 1.22
N VAL A 38 2.66 -11.17 0.18
CA VAL A 38 2.52 -11.83 -1.13
C VAL A 38 3.87 -12.07 -1.80
N HIS A 39 4.77 -11.08 -1.81
CA HIS A 39 6.12 -11.26 -2.36
C HIS A 39 6.88 -12.38 -1.62
N ASN A 40 6.75 -12.41 -0.30
CA ASN A 40 7.32 -13.47 0.53
C ASN A 40 6.72 -14.84 0.21
N LEU A 41 5.40 -14.95 0.05
CA LEU A 41 4.73 -16.19 -0.38
C LEU A 41 5.24 -16.69 -1.74
N TYR A 42 5.38 -15.81 -2.73
CA TYR A 42 5.96 -16.18 -4.03
C TYR A 42 7.41 -16.61 -3.93
N LYS A 43 8.22 -15.97 -3.07
CA LYS A 43 9.59 -16.39 -2.78
C LYS A 43 9.62 -17.78 -2.15
N MET A 44 8.85 -18.01 -1.09
CA MET A 44 8.71 -19.30 -0.42
C MET A 44 8.25 -20.39 -1.38
N PHE A 45 7.32 -20.09 -2.30
CA PHE A 45 6.86 -21.04 -3.30
C PHE A 45 7.96 -21.42 -4.30
N ARG A 46 8.70 -20.43 -4.84
CA ARG A 46 9.84 -20.68 -5.75
C ARG A 46 10.96 -21.50 -5.09
N GLU A 47 11.18 -21.29 -3.80
CA GLU A 47 12.18 -22.01 -3.00
C GLU A 47 11.68 -23.38 -2.50
N GLY A 48 10.43 -23.77 -2.80
CA GLY A 48 9.83 -25.02 -2.34
C GLY A 48 9.56 -25.06 -0.83
N LEU A 49 9.58 -23.91 -0.16
CA LEU A 49 9.37 -23.74 1.28
C LEU A 49 7.89 -23.61 1.65
N LEU A 50 7.05 -23.06 0.76
CA LEU A 50 5.61 -22.94 1.00
C LEU A 50 4.97 -24.35 1.04
N LYS A 51 4.27 -24.67 2.14
CA LYS A 51 3.70 -26.02 2.36
C LYS A 51 2.18 -26.11 2.30
N VAL A 52 1.49 -24.97 2.22
CA VAL A 52 0.04 -24.88 2.19
C VAL A 52 -0.40 -23.94 1.05
N PRO A 53 -1.59 -24.12 0.45
CA PRO A 53 -2.09 -23.19 -0.55
C PRO A 53 -2.32 -21.81 0.08
N ALA A 54 -2.04 -20.75 -0.69
CA ALA A 54 -2.25 -19.39 -0.27
C ALA A 54 -3.12 -18.63 -1.28
N ILE A 55 -4.05 -17.79 -0.80
CA ILE A 55 -4.76 -16.80 -1.60
C ILE A 55 -4.12 -15.43 -1.35
N ASN A 56 -3.57 -14.86 -2.42
CA ASN A 56 -3.20 -13.47 -2.54
C ASN A 56 -4.48 -12.63 -2.65
N VAL A 57 -4.82 -11.97 -1.55
CA VAL A 57 -5.94 -11.02 -1.45
C VAL A 57 -5.50 -9.63 -1.89
N ASN A 58 -4.21 -9.30 -1.77
CA ASN A 58 -3.68 -7.99 -2.15
C ASN A 58 -4.04 -7.60 -3.59
N ASP A 59 -3.98 -8.56 -4.51
CA ASP A 59 -4.15 -8.31 -5.94
C ASP A 59 -5.61 -8.42 -6.41
N SER A 60 -6.58 -8.62 -5.50
CA SER A 60 -7.98 -8.34 -5.80
C SER A 60 -8.13 -6.87 -6.22
N VAL A 61 -8.98 -6.57 -7.21
CA VAL A 61 -9.22 -5.18 -7.65
C VAL A 61 -9.86 -4.39 -6.51
N THR A 62 -10.82 -4.99 -5.80
CA THR A 62 -11.49 -4.35 -4.65
C THR A 62 -10.60 -4.18 -3.43
N LYS A 63 -9.47 -4.91 -3.34
CA LYS A 63 -8.44 -4.66 -2.32
C LYS A 63 -7.48 -3.58 -2.82
N SER A 64 -6.70 -3.88 -3.85
CA SER A 64 -5.63 -3.01 -4.34
C SER A 64 -6.09 -1.58 -4.64
N LYS A 65 -7.23 -1.38 -5.32
CA LYS A 65 -7.71 -0.04 -5.68
C LYS A 65 -8.37 0.71 -4.53
N PHE A 66 -8.90 0.02 -3.53
CA PHE A 66 -9.53 0.70 -2.40
C PHE A 66 -8.51 0.97 -1.32
N ASP A 67 -7.83 -0.06 -0.87
CA ASP A 67 -6.88 0.01 0.23
C ASP A 67 -5.67 0.87 -0.14
N ASN A 68 -4.93 0.47 -1.17
CA ASN A 68 -3.66 1.09 -1.50
C ASN A 68 -3.89 2.48 -2.12
N LEU A 69 -4.88 2.63 -3.01
CA LEU A 69 -5.13 3.91 -3.69
C LEU A 69 -6.05 4.84 -2.87
N TYR A 70 -7.31 4.46 -2.62
CA TYR A 70 -8.25 5.36 -1.94
C TYR A 70 -7.94 5.53 -0.45
N GLY A 71 -7.53 4.47 0.26
CA GLY A 71 -7.18 4.52 1.68
C GLY A 71 -6.02 5.46 1.95
N CYS A 72 -4.95 5.37 1.16
CA CYS A 72 -3.81 6.29 1.28
C CYS A 72 -4.16 7.72 0.84
N ARG A 73 -5.02 7.89 -0.17
CA ARG A 73 -5.52 9.21 -0.57
C ARG A 73 -6.25 9.94 0.56
N GLU A 74 -7.04 9.22 1.34
CA GLU A 74 -7.77 9.78 2.49
C GLU A 74 -6.85 10.00 3.71
N SER A 75 -5.94 9.07 3.98
CA SER A 75 -5.23 8.99 5.28
C SER A 75 -3.85 9.65 5.30
N LEU A 76 -3.17 9.83 4.16
CA LEU A 76 -1.83 10.46 4.13
C LEU A 76 -1.86 11.86 4.73
N LEU A 77 -2.75 12.72 4.20
CA LEU A 77 -2.81 14.11 4.62
C LEU A 77 -3.36 14.24 6.04
N ASP A 78 -4.20 13.31 6.50
CA ASP A 78 -4.63 13.24 7.89
C ASP A 78 -3.42 13.06 8.82
N GLY A 79 -2.55 12.09 8.53
CA GLY A 79 -1.32 11.86 9.30
C GLY A 79 -0.38 13.07 9.30
N ILE A 80 -0.12 13.66 8.14
CA ILE A 80 0.74 14.86 8.03
C ILE A 80 0.13 16.03 8.80
N LYS A 81 -1.19 16.26 8.69
CA LYS A 81 -1.89 17.36 9.35
C LYS A 81 -1.92 17.20 10.86
N ARG A 82 -2.30 16.04 11.41
CA ARG A 82 -2.27 15.79 12.86
C ARG A 82 -0.86 15.92 13.44
N ALA A 83 0.15 15.53 12.66
CA ALA A 83 1.54 15.66 13.06
C ALA A 83 2.03 17.12 13.07
N THR A 84 1.68 17.94 12.08
CA THR A 84 2.41 19.20 11.84
C THR A 84 1.54 20.44 11.68
N ASP A 85 0.23 20.30 11.51
CA ASP A 85 -0.72 21.37 11.16
C ASP A 85 -0.32 22.19 9.92
N ILE A 86 0.64 21.70 9.12
CA ILE A 86 1.29 22.45 8.06
C ILE A 86 0.33 22.80 6.92
N MET A 87 0.48 23.98 6.32
CA MET A 87 -0.22 24.33 5.07
C MET A 87 0.32 23.51 3.90
N ILE A 88 -0.55 22.85 3.13
CA ILE A 88 -0.15 22.04 1.95
C ILE A 88 -0.15 22.90 0.67
N ALA A 89 -1.13 23.79 0.52
CA ALA A 89 -1.25 24.63 -0.65
C ALA A 89 0.02 25.46 -0.90
N GLY A 90 0.51 25.44 -2.13
CA GLY A 90 1.74 26.14 -2.56
C GLY A 90 3.05 25.42 -2.19
N LYS A 91 3.02 24.32 -1.44
CA LYS A 91 4.22 23.53 -1.13
C LYS A 91 4.59 22.58 -2.25
N VAL A 92 5.89 22.34 -2.39
CA VAL A 92 6.43 21.28 -3.24
C VAL A 92 6.37 19.95 -2.49
N CYS A 93 5.54 19.03 -2.96
CA CYS A 93 5.30 17.74 -2.34
C CYS A 93 5.88 16.63 -3.23
N VAL A 94 6.91 15.95 -2.75
CA VAL A 94 7.61 14.89 -3.49
C VAL A 94 7.05 13.54 -3.08
N VAL A 95 6.58 12.76 -4.05
CA VAL A 95 6.05 11.40 -3.86
C VAL A 95 7.02 10.42 -4.54
N ALA A 96 7.72 9.62 -3.76
CA ALA A 96 8.60 8.59 -4.28
C ALA A 96 7.85 7.29 -4.53
N GLY A 97 7.78 6.87 -5.80
CA GLY A 97 6.95 5.78 -6.28
C GLY A 97 5.58 6.26 -6.76
N TYR A 98 5.08 5.67 -7.85
CA TYR A 98 3.79 6.00 -8.44
C TYR A 98 2.98 4.74 -8.76
N GLY A 99 3.09 3.73 -7.90
CA GLY A 99 2.14 2.62 -7.79
C GLY A 99 0.77 3.09 -7.25
N ASP A 100 -0.08 2.17 -6.80
CA ASP A 100 -1.42 2.53 -6.31
C ASP A 100 -1.37 3.47 -5.08
N VAL A 101 -0.46 3.22 -4.13
CA VAL A 101 -0.21 4.11 -2.98
C VAL A 101 0.25 5.49 -3.44
N GLY A 102 1.29 5.56 -4.26
CA GLY A 102 1.83 6.81 -4.80
C GLY A 102 0.80 7.63 -5.58
N LYS A 103 -0.04 6.97 -6.40
CA LYS A 103 -1.16 7.60 -7.10
C LYS A 103 -2.15 8.25 -6.12
N GLY A 104 -2.50 7.57 -5.04
CA GLY A 104 -3.40 8.10 -4.00
C GLY A 104 -2.80 9.32 -3.30
N CYS A 105 -1.53 9.21 -2.92
CA CYS A 105 -0.76 10.28 -2.27
C CYS A 105 -0.65 11.53 -3.15
N ALA A 106 -0.29 11.36 -4.42
CA ALA A 106 -0.18 12.44 -5.40
C ALA A 106 -1.52 13.14 -5.64
N GLN A 107 -2.61 12.37 -5.77
CA GLN A 107 -3.96 12.94 -5.89
C GLN A 107 -4.35 13.74 -4.65
N ALA A 108 -4.05 13.26 -3.44
CA ALA A 108 -4.34 13.97 -2.20
C ALA A 108 -3.62 15.32 -2.12
N PHE A 109 -2.30 15.33 -2.35
CA PHE A 109 -1.52 16.56 -2.36
C PHE A 109 -2.03 17.56 -3.40
N LYS A 110 -2.28 17.11 -4.64
CA LYS A 110 -2.84 17.95 -5.71
C LYS A 110 -4.18 18.55 -5.30
N GLY A 111 -5.06 17.75 -4.69
CA GLY A 111 -6.37 18.18 -4.20
C GLY A 111 -6.31 19.29 -3.14
N PHE A 112 -5.25 19.32 -2.33
CA PHE A 112 -4.99 20.37 -1.34
C PHE A 112 -4.14 21.54 -1.88
N GLY A 113 -3.88 21.60 -3.20
CA GLY A 113 -3.14 22.68 -3.85
C GLY A 113 -1.61 22.56 -3.74
N GLY A 114 -1.08 21.38 -3.40
CA GLY A 114 0.34 21.08 -3.42
C GLY A 114 0.86 20.95 -4.86
N ARG A 115 2.07 21.45 -5.12
CA ARG A 115 2.80 21.18 -6.37
C ARG A 115 3.51 19.84 -6.25
N VAL A 116 2.95 18.82 -6.89
CA VAL A 116 3.41 17.44 -6.76
C VAL A 116 4.54 17.14 -7.74
N ILE A 117 5.61 16.53 -7.24
CA ILE A 117 6.70 15.92 -8.00
C ILE A 117 6.71 14.44 -7.70
N VAL A 118 6.92 13.62 -8.72
CA VAL A 118 7.00 12.16 -8.61
C VAL A 118 8.41 11.69 -8.92
N THR A 119 8.90 10.69 -8.20
CA THR A 119 10.09 9.93 -8.61
C THR A 119 9.66 8.50 -8.94
N GLU A 120 10.13 7.94 -10.05
CA GLU A 120 9.78 6.59 -10.48
C GLU A 120 10.93 5.90 -11.21
N VAL A 121 11.02 4.60 -11.01
CA VAL A 121 11.93 3.70 -11.73
C VAL A 121 11.21 2.96 -12.86
N ASP A 122 9.90 2.76 -12.73
CA ASP A 122 9.09 2.10 -13.77
C ASP A 122 8.65 3.14 -14.82
N PRO A 123 9.03 2.97 -16.11
CA PRO A 123 8.67 3.91 -17.17
C PRO A 123 7.16 3.98 -17.46
N ILE A 124 6.39 2.92 -17.19
CA ILE A 124 4.93 2.90 -17.35
C ILE A 124 4.31 3.80 -16.29
N ASN A 125 4.72 3.66 -15.03
CA ASN A 125 4.22 4.47 -13.94
C ASN A 125 4.67 5.93 -14.06
N ALA A 126 5.91 6.18 -14.47
CA ALA A 126 6.41 7.51 -14.76
C ALA A 126 5.59 8.20 -15.87
N LEU A 127 5.31 7.48 -16.97
CA LEU A 127 4.47 8.01 -18.04
C LEU A 127 3.05 8.31 -17.54
N GLN A 128 2.45 7.44 -16.72
CA GLN A 128 1.16 7.72 -16.09
C GLN A 128 1.20 9.00 -15.25
N ALA A 129 2.23 9.22 -14.43
CA ALA A 129 2.37 10.43 -13.63
C ALA A 129 2.47 11.69 -14.51
N ALA A 130 3.28 11.62 -15.57
CA ALA A 130 3.43 12.71 -16.53
C ALA A 130 2.10 13.04 -17.24
N MET A 131 1.32 12.03 -17.62
CA MET A 131 0.01 12.21 -18.25
C MET A 131 -1.04 12.86 -17.33
N GLU A 132 -0.86 12.75 -16.01
CA GLU A 132 -1.68 13.44 -15.00
C GLU A 132 -1.20 14.88 -14.69
N GLY A 133 -0.14 15.31 -15.38
CA GLY A 133 0.47 16.64 -15.26
C GLY A 133 1.46 16.77 -14.10
N PHE A 134 1.94 15.67 -13.53
CA PHE A 134 2.97 15.70 -12.51
C PHE A 134 4.37 15.80 -13.14
N GLN A 135 5.22 16.63 -12.56
CA GLN A 135 6.64 16.60 -12.90
C GLN A 135 7.23 15.27 -12.41
N VAL A 136 7.95 14.56 -13.27
CA VAL A 136 8.68 13.35 -12.91
C VAL A 136 10.18 13.65 -12.99
N THR A 137 10.91 13.44 -11.90
CA THR A 137 12.37 13.60 -11.83
C THR A 137 12.97 12.63 -10.79
N THR A 138 14.27 12.72 -10.54
CA THR A 138 14.98 11.89 -9.56
C THR A 138 14.91 12.49 -8.15
N MET A 139 15.22 11.68 -7.13
CA MET A 139 15.23 12.15 -5.74
C MET A 139 16.36 13.17 -5.51
N GLU A 140 17.48 13.03 -6.21
CA GLU A 140 18.60 13.96 -6.14
C GLU A 140 18.18 15.39 -6.54
N GLU A 141 17.41 15.54 -7.63
CA GLU A 141 16.87 16.85 -8.05
C GLU A 141 15.72 17.30 -7.15
N ALA A 142 14.82 16.39 -6.78
CA ALA A 142 13.65 16.72 -5.97
C ALA A 142 14.02 17.16 -4.54
N SER A 143 15.10 16.61 -3.98
CA SER A 143 15.58 16.91 -2.62
C SER A 143 15.90 18.38 -2.39
N GLU A 144 16.39 19.08 -3.42
CA GLU A 144 16.79 20.50 -3.34
C GLU A 144 15.59 21.45 -3.26
N ILE A 145 14.44 21.06 -3.82
CA ILE A 145 13.28 21.94 -3.97
C ILE A 145 12.07 21.52 -3.14
N GLY A 146 11.97 20.24 -2.79
CA GLY A 146 10.89 19.66 -2.01
C GLY A 146 10.77 20.26 -0.60
N GLN A 147 9.55 20.25 -0.08
CA GLN A 147 9.23 20.72 1.27
C GLN A 147 8.49 19.65 2.09
N ILE A 148 7.81 18.73 1.41
CA ILE A 148 7.21 17.54 2.01
C ILE A 148 7.63 16.37 1.13
N PHE A 149 8.15 15.32 1.74
CA PHE A 149 8.58 14.08 1.09
C PHE A 149 7.79 12.91 1.65
N VAL A 150 7.20 12.11 0.76
CA VAL A 150 6.55 10.85 1.10
C VAL A 150 7.15 9.71 0.28
N THR A 151 7.55 8.63 0.95
CA THR A 151 7.99 7.40 0.30
C THR A 151 6.84 6.39 0.20
N THR A 152 6.66 5.78 -0.97
CA THR A 152 5.54 4.88 -1.33
C THR A 152 5.98 3.67 -2.15
N THR A 153 7.27 3.33 -2.10
CA THR A 153 7.91 2.43 -3.07
C THR A 153 7.88 0.96 -2.68
N GLY A 154 7.79 0.67 -1.38
CA GLY A 154 7.99 -0.67 -0.85
C GLY A 154 9.44 -1.18 -0.94
N ASN A 155 10.41 -0.27 -1.06
CA ASN A 155 11.83 -0.60 -1.24
C ASN A 155 12.67 -0.14 -0.04
N ILE A 156 13.99 -0.11 -0.20
CA ILE A 156 14.95 0.36 0.81
C ILE A 156 15.67 1.61 0.31
N GLU A 157 16.15 2.44 1.24
CA GLU A 157 17.14 3.50 0.96
C GLU A 157 16.67 4.52 -0.12
N ILE A 158 15.39 4.89 -0.11
CA ILE A 158 14.82 5.87 -1.05
C ILE A 158 15.24 7.29 -0.69
N ILE A 159 15.25 7.60 0.61
CA ILE A 159 15.76 8.87 1.15
C ILE A 159 16.92 8.54 2.08
N THR A 160 18.07 9.14 1.79
CA THR A 160 19.38 8.83 2.39
C THR A 160 20.05 10.12 2.85
N ASN A 161 21.25 10.01 3.44
CA ASN A 161 22.05 11.14 3.89
C ASN A 161 22.34 12.17 2.78
N GLU A 162 22.61 11.75 1.55
CA GLU A 162 22.85 12.66 0.43
C GLU A 162 21.63 13.55 0.16
N HIS A 163 20.44 12.99 0.33
CA HIS A 163 19.18 13.69 0.16
C HIS A 163 18.90 14.65 1.32
N PHE A 164 19.06 14.19 2.57
CA PHE A 164 18.84 15.04 3.75
C PHE A 164 19.69 16.30 3.72
N MET A 165 20.96 16.19 3.32
CA MET A 165 21.89 17.33 3.29
C MET A 165 21.53 18.39 2.23
N ARG A 166 20.63 18.08 1.28
CA ARG A 166 20.12 18.98 0.24
C ARG A 166 18.75 19.57 0.56
N MET A 167 18.05 19.00 1.54
CA MET A 167 16.71 19.43 1.89
C MET A 167 16.72 20.84 2.51
N LYS A 168 15.63 21.57 2.24
CA LYS A 168 15.35 22.86 2.87
C LYS A 168 15.16 22.71 4.37
N ASP A 169 15.49 23.77 5.10
CA ASP A 169 15.20 23.83 6.54
C ASP A 169 13.71 23.56 6.81
N ASP A 170 13.47 22.72 7.81
CA ASP A 170 12.16 22.18 8.20
C ASP A 170 11.39 21.44 7.09
N ALA A 171 12.12 20.78 6.18
CA ALA A 171 11.50 19.79 5.29
C ALA A 171 10.86 18.66 6.11
N ILE A 172 9.63 18.28 5.72
CA ILE A 172 8.90 17.17 6.34
C ILE A 172 9.16 15.90 5.55
N VAL A 173 9.56 14.82 6.23
CA VAL A 173 9.83 13.51 5.63
C VAL A 173 8.98 12.45 6.32
N CYS A 174 8.28 11.65 5.55
CA CYS A 174 7.42 10.58 6.05
C CYS A 174 7.36 9.39 5.09
N ASN A 175 6.97 8.24 5.62
CA ASN A 175 6.77 7.01 4.85
C ASN A 175 5.31 6.60 4.94
N ILE A 176 4.72 6.13 3.84
CA ILE A 176 3.42 5.43 3.84
C ILE A 176 3.49 4.13 3.03
N GLY A 177 4.69 3.74 2.61
CA GLY A 177 4.98 2.46 1.99
C GLY A 177 5.33 1.39 3.03
N HIS A 178 6.44 0.71 2.84
CA HIS A 178 6.76 -0.51 3.60
C HIS A 178 7.59 -0.24 4.86
N PHE A 179 7.10 -0.75 6.00
CA PHE A 179 7.75 -0.69 7.33
C PHE A 179 8.49 0.64 7.60
N ASP A 180 9.79 0.60 7.89
CA ASP A 180 10.66 1.74 8.22
C ASP A 180 11.97 1.75 7.42
N THR A 181 12.04 1.05 6.29
CA THR A 181 13.29 0.90 5.51
C THR A 181 13.45 1.86 4.35
N GLU A 182 12.39 2.56 3.94
CA GLU A 182 12.44 3.49 2.80
C GLU A 182 13.23 4.76 3.12
N ILE A 183 13.37 5.11 4.39
CA ILE A 183 14.06 6.32 4.87
C ILE A 183 15.18 5.88 5.81
N ASP A 184 16.41 6.35 5.59
CA ASP A 184 17.54 6.07 6.47
C ASP A 184 17.50 6.91 7.76
N VAL A 185 16.52 6.60 8.63
CA VAL A 185 16.37 7.23 9.94
C VAL A 185 17.52 6.85 10.88
N ALA A 186 18.12 5.67 10.68
CA ALA A 186 19.27 5.23 11.47
C ALA A 186 20.47 6.17 11.29
N TRP A 187 20.68 6.68 10.07
CA TRP A 187 21.69 7.71 9.82
C TRP A 187 21.37 9.01 10.56
N LEU A 188 20.11 9.46 10.57
CA LEU A 188 19.71 10.67 11.31
C LEU A 188 19.93 10.52 12.83
N ASP A 189 19.52 9.39 13.41
CA ASP A 189 19.71 9.12 14.83
C ASP A 189 21.19 9.09 15.25
N LYS A 190 22.08 8.70 14.32
CA LYS A 190 23.53 8.64 14.55
C LYS A 190 24.25 9.97 14.32
N ASN A 191 23.80 10.78 13.35
CA ASN A 191 24.57 11.91 12.84
C ASN A 191 23.90 13.29 13.06
N ALA A 192 22.69 13.35 13.62
CA ALA A 192 21.98 14.61 13.82
C ALA A 192 21.46 14.73 15.27
N LYS A 193 21.29 15.97 15.75
CA LYS A 193 20.70 16.20 17.08
C LYS A 193 19.19 16.11 16.99
N LYS A 194 18.62 15.16 17.73
CA LYS A 194 17.19 14.89 17.76
C LYS A 194 16.48 15.68 18.87
N VAL A 195 15.41 16.39 18.51
CA VAL A 195 14.44 16.98 19.43
C VAL A 195 13.08 16.35 19.16
N ASN A 196 12.52 15.67 20.17
CA ASN A 196 11.14 15.20 20.07
C ASN A 196 10.19 16.39 20.29
N ILE A 197 9.37 16.70 19.28
CA ILE A 197 8.41 17.81 19.33
C ILE A 197 7.13 17.35 20.04
N LYS A 198 6.65 16.17 19.65
CA LYS A 198 5.56 15.43 20.28
C LYS A 198 5.63 13.96 19.87
N GLN A 199 4.69 13.16 20.36
CA GLN A 199 4.57 11.76 19.96
C GLN A 199 4.55 11.63 18.43
N HIS A 200 5.44 10.77 17.89
CA HIS A 200 5.62 10.51 16.47
C HIS A 200 6.12 11.68 15.61
N VAL A 201 6.60 12.77 16.22
CA VAL A 201 7.16 13.92 15.49
C VAL A 201 8.51 14.29 16.08
N ASP A 202 9.56 14.02 15.31
CA ASP A 202 10.94 14.28 15.67
C ASP A 202 11.54 15.32 14.72
N ARG A 203 12.30 16.28 15.26
CA ARG A 203 13.03 17.29 14.49
C ARG A 203 14.52 17.08 14.67
N TYR A 204 15.24 16.90 13.58
CA TYR A 204 16.67 16.63 13.56
C TYR A 204 17.44 17.86 13.07
N GLU A 205 18.38 18.37 13.84
CA GLU A 205 19.35 19.40 13.43
C GLU A 205 20.57 18.71 12.78
N LEU A 206 20.79 18.97 11.50
CA LEU A 206 21.91 18.44 10.71
C LEU A 206 23.17 19.30 10.90
N ASP A 207 24.34 18.77 10.53
CA ASP A 207 25.63 19.49 10.62
C ASP A 207 25.71 20.75 9.76
N ASN A 208 24.88 20.85 8.71
CA ASN A 208 24.77 22.06 7.89
C ASN A 208 23.87 23.16 8.53
N GLY A 209 23.27 22.88 9.69
CA GLY A 209 22.39 23.79 10.42
C GLY A 209 20.91 23.74 10.01
N ASN A 210 20.57 23.04 8.91
CA ASN A 210 19.18 22.82 8.54
C ASN A 210 18.53 21.74 9.42
N HIS A 211 17.21 21.78 9.48
CA HIS A 211 16.41 20.81 10.21
C HIS A 211 15.54 19.96 9.31
N ILE A 212 15.34 18.71 9.71
CA ILE A 212 14.43 17.77 9.07
C ILE A 212 13.38 17.31 10.09
N ILE A 213 12.11 17.39 9.73
CA ILE A 213 11.00 16.89 10.54
C ILE A 213 10.65 15.49 10.04
N VAL A 214 10.90 14.47 10.85
CA VAL A 214 10.58 13.07 10.53
C VAL A 214 9.32 12.65 11.26
N LEU A 215 8.37 12.11 10.50
CA LEU A 215 7.11 11.61 11.03
C LEU A 215 7.18 10.11 11.30
N ALA A 216 6.58 9.68 12.41
CA ALA A 216 6.48 8.28 12.85
C ALA A 216 7.82 7.51 12.89
N SER A 217 8.94 8.22 13.04
CA SER A 217 10.30 7.65 12.97
C SER A 217 10.53 6.83 11.68
N GLY A 218 9.97 7.28 10.55
CA GLY A 218 10.09 6.60 9.26
C GLY A 218 9.12 5.42 9.05
N ARG A 219 8.28 5.10 10.03
CA ARG A 219 7.18 4.12 9.87
C ARG A 219 5.99 4.73 9.13
N LEU A 220 4.99 3.89 8.85
CA LEU A 220 3.74 4.27 8.18
C LEU A 220 3.04 5.45 8.87
N VAL A 221 3.03 6.61 8.22
CA VAL A 221 2.56 7.89 8.76
C VAL A 221 1.05 7.92 8.96
N ASN A 222 0.28 7.26 8.10
CA ASN A 222 -1.17 7.15 8.24
C ASN A 222 -1.57 6.36 9.50
N LEU A 223 -0.75 5.39 9.92
CA LEU A 223 -0.99 4.61 11.14
C LEU A 223 -0.37 5.28 12.36
N GLY A 224 0.89 5.72 12.26
CA GLY A 224 1.62 6.30 13.38
C GLY A 224 1.13 7.70 13.77
N CYS A 225 0.72 8.51 12.81
CA CYS A 225 0.28 9.90 13.05
C CYS A 225 -1.22 10.11 12.86
N ALA A 226 -1.98 9.09 12.42
CA ALA A 226 -3.43 9.14 12.33
C ALA A 226 -4.07 7.82 12.79
N THR A 227 -5.09 7.34 12.08
CA THR A 227 -5.88 6.15 12.45
C THR A 227 -5.93 5.11 11.32
N GLY A 228 -5.02 5.20 10.34
CA GLY A 228 -5.03 4.36 9.15
C GLY A 228 -6.16 4.68 8.20
N HIS A 229 -6.60 3.67 7.45
CA HIS A 229 -7.65 3.81 6.45
C HIS A 229 -9.05 3.85 7.10
N SER A 230 -9.99 4.48 6.42
CA SER A 230 -11.37 4.56 6.89
C SER A 230 -12.06 3.19 6.87
N SER A 231 -13.08 3.02 7.70
CA SER A 231 -13.80 1.75 7.85
C SER A 231 -14.37 1.23 6.52
N PHE A 232 -14.85 2.13 5.65
CA PHE A 232 -15.39 1.73 4.34
C PHE A 232 -14.31 1.14 3.42
N VAL A 233 -13.11 1.71 3.43
CA VAL A 233 -11.98 1.16 2.68
C VAL A 233 -11.61 -0.21 3.23
N MET A 234 -11.43 -0.33 4.55
CA MET A 234 -11.09 -1.61 5.19
C MET A 234 -12.17 -2.68 5.02
N SER A 235 -13.44 -2.30 4.92
CA SER A 235 -14.54 -3.21 4.63
C SER A 235 -14.33 -3.97 3.32
N ASN A 236 -13.73 -3.35 2.30
CA ASN A 236 -13.43 -4.03 1.04
C ASN A 236 -12.31 -5.08 1.22
N SER A 237 -11.20 -4.70 1.85
CA SER A 237 -10.08 -5.62 2.14
C SER A 237 -10.51 -6.80 3.00
N PHE A 238 -11.22 -6.53 4.09
CA PHE A 238 -11.63 -7.58 5.03
C PHE A 238 -12.74 -8.46 4.48
N THR A 239 -13.63 -7.95 3.61
CA THR A 239 -14.57 -8.81 2.89
C THR A 239 -13.81 -9.78 1.97
N ASN A 240 -12.74 -9.33 1.29
CA ASN A 240 -11.89 -10.24 0.52
C ASN A 240 -11.24 -11.31 1.40
N GLN A 241 -10.68 -10.94 2.56
CA GLN A 241 -10.11 -11.89 3.51
C GLN A 241 -11.13 -12.94 3.96
N VAL A 242 -12.35 -12.51 4.30
CA VAL A 242 -13.44 -13.42 4.69
C VAL A 242 -13.77 -14.39 3.56
N LEU A 243 -13.92 -13.90 2.32
CA LEU A 243 -14.21 -14.76 1.17
C LEU A 243 -13.05 -15.71 0.85
N ALA A 244 -11.80 -15.26 0.97
CA ALA A 244 -10.62 -16.11 0.79
C ALA A 244 -10.56 -17.23 1.85
N GLN A 245 -10.84 -16.90 3.11
CA GLN A 245 -10.91 -17.89 4.20
C GLN A 245 -12.03 -18.91 3.97
N ILE A 246 -13.21 -18.47 3.55
CA ILE A 246 -14.33 -19.36 3.21
C ILE A 246 -13.96 -20.27 2.03
N GLU A 247 -13.38 -19.72 0.97
CA GLU A 247 -12.98 -20.46 -0.23
C GLU A 247 -11.94 -21.54 0.10
N LEU A 248 -10.86 -21.18 0.81
CA LEU A 248 -9.86 -22.14 1.27
C LEU A 248 -10.44 -23.17 2.21
N TRP A 249 -11.21 -22.77 3.22
CA TRP A 249 -11.76 -23.72 4.19
C TRP A 249 -12.68 -24.77 3.54
N THR A 250 -13.58 -24.31 2.66
CA THR A 250 -14.61 -25.15 2.03
C THR A 250 -14.10 -25.92 0.82
N LYS A 251 -13.08 -25.42 0.13
CA LYS A 251 -12.56 -26.01 -1.12
C LYS A 251 -11.03 -26.20 -1.14
N HIS A 252 -10.33 -26.27 -0.01
CA HIS A 252 -8.87 -26.48 0.03
C HIS A 252 -8.35 -27.59 -0.91
N ASN A 253 -9.11 -28.68 -1.08
CA ASN A 253 -8.74 -29.79 -1.96
C ASN A 253 -8.68 -29.43 -3.46
N THR A 254 -9.21 -28.28 -3.88
CA THR A 254 -9.14 -27.79 -5.26
C THR A 254 -7.94 -26.87 -5.51
N TYR A 255 -7.25 -26.44 -4.46
CA TYR A 255 -6.11 -25.53 -4.55
C TYR A 255 -4.81 -26.31 -4.33
N PRO A 256 -3.97 -26.48 -5.37
CA PRO A 256 -2.64 -27.04 -5.16
C PRO A 256 -1.79 -26.06 -4.32
N ILE A 257 -0.73 -26.56 -3.69
CA ILE A 257 0.25 -25.70 -3.03
C ILE A 257 0.77 -24.67 -4.04
N GLY A 258 0.70 -23.40 -3.66
CA GLY A 258 0.98 -22.27 -4.54
C GLY A 258 0.27 -21.01 -4.08
N VAL A 259 0.55 -19.91 -4.77
CA VAL A 259 -0.08 -18.61 -4.55
C VAL A 259 -1.13 -18.37 -5.63
N HIS A 260 -2.38 -18.27 -5.23
CA HIS A 260 -3.55 -18.11 -6.10
C HIS A 260 -4.18 -16.73 -5.89
N THR A 261 -4.84 -16.16 -6.89
CA THR A 261 -5.66 -14.97 -6.70
C THR A 261 -7.08 -15.34 -6.34
N LEU A 262 -7.79 -14.43 -5.67
CA LEU A 262 -9.22 -14.62 -5.41
C LEU A 262 -9.98 -14.72 -6.75
N PRO A 263 -10.88 -15.70 -6.93
CA PRO A 263 -11.69 -15.81 -8.13
C PRO A 263 -12.41 -14.49 -8.46
N LYS A 264 -12.36 -14.06 -9.72
CA LYS A 264 -12.92 -12.76 -10.15
C LYS A 264 -14.39 -12.56 -9.77
N LYS A 265 -15.18 -13.63 -9.77
CA LYS A 265 -16.59 -13.57 -9.34
C LYS A 265 -16.73 -13.15 -7.87
N LEU A 266 -15.82 -13.58 -6.99
CA LEU A 266 -15.82 -13.17 -5.59
C LEU A 266 -15.34 -11.72 -5.43
N ASP A 267 -14.37 -11.27 -6.23
CA ASP A 267 -13.94 -9.86 -6.27
C ASP A 267 -15.09 -8.93 -6.73
N GLU A 268 -15.87 -9.35 -7.74
CA GLU A 268 -17.10 -8.66 -8.16
C GLU A 268 -18.19 -8.67 -7.07
N GLU A 269 -18.30 -9.76 -6.31
CA GLU A 269 -19.21 -9.87 -5.17
C GLU A 269 -18.84 -8.90 -4.05
N VAL A 270 -17.53 -8.76 -3.73
CA VAL A 270 -17.07 -7.72 -2.79
C VAL A 270 -17.54 -6.35 -3.24
N ALA A 271 -17.33 -5.98 -4.51
CA ALA A 271 -17.76 -4.68 -5.01
C ALA A 271 -19.28 -4.51 -4.86
N ALA A 272 -20.05 -5.51 -5.29
CA ALA A 272 -21.52 -5.48 -5.27
C ALA A 272 -22.08 -5.28 -3.85
N LEU A 273 -21.48 -5.91 -2.84
CA LEU A 273 -21.89 -5.79 -1.43
C LEU A 273 -21.78 -4.36 -0.87
N HIS A 274 -20.93 -3.52 -1.46
CA HIS A 274 -20.70 -2.15 -0.98
C HIS A 274 -21.53 -1.09 -1.75
N LEU A 275 -22.15 -1.44 -2.88
CA LEU A 275 -22.80 -0.47 -3.77
C LEU A 275 -24.03 0.21 -3.15
N ASP A 276 -24.85 -0.52 -2.41
CA ASP A 276 -26.08 0.02 -1.81
C ASP A 276 -25.79 1.10 -0.77
N HIS A 277 -24.72 0.92 0.01
CA HIS A 277 -24.24 1.93 0.97
C HIS A 277 -23.88 3.27 0.30
N LEU A 278 -23.40 3.22 -0.94
CA LEU A 278 -23.08 4.39 -1.76
C LEU A 278 -24.27 4.90 -2.57
N GLY A 279 -25.45 4.27 -2.46
CA GLY A 279 -26.63 4.58 -3.26
C GLY A 279 -26.51 4.21 -4.74
N VAL A 280 -25.56 3.34 -5.11
CA VAL A 280 -25.31 2.94 -6.49
C VAL A 280 -26.32 1.88 -6.93
N LYS A 281 -26.99 2.12 -8.06
CA LYS A 281 -27.92 1.16 -8.68
C LYS A 281 -27.28 0.49 -9.89
N LEU A 282 -27.06 -0.82 -9.79
CA LEU A 282 -26.39 -1.58 -10.84
C LEU A 282 -27.35 -1.95 -11.99
N THR A 283 -26.98 -1.61 -13.22
CA THR A 283 -27.68 -2.05 -14.44
C THR A 283 -27.50 -3.55 -14.64
N LYS A 284 -28.58 -4.26 -14.99
CA LYS A 284 -28.51 -5.68 -15.35
C LYS A 284 -28.46 -5.86 -16.87
N LEU A 285 -27.55 -6.70 -17.34
CA LEU A 285 -27.48 -7.10 -18.74
C LEU A 285 -28.76 -7.87 -19.12
N THR A 286 -29.33 -7.54 -20.28
CA THR A 286 -30.30 -8.41 -20.94
C THR A 286 -29.61 -9.65 -21.50
N PRO A 287 -30.32 -10.78 -21.71
CA PRO A 287 -29.74 -11.97 -22.34
C PRO A 287 -29.09 -11.70 -23.71
N LYS A 288 -29.68 -10.77 -24.49
CA LYS A 288 -29.14 -10.36 -25.79
C LYS A 288 -27.79 -9.65 -25.66
N GLN A 289 -27.63 -8.76 -24.67
CA GLN A 289 -26.38 -8.05 -24.41
C GLN A 289 -25.29 -8.98 -23.89
N ALA A 290 -25.61 -9.85 -22.93
CA ALA A 290 -24.66 -10.81 -22.36
C ALA A 290 -24.09 -11.75 -23.43
N LYS A 291 -24.97 -12.28 -24.31
CA LYS A 291 -24.55 -13.09 -25.46
C LYS A 291 -23.67 -12.31 -26.44
N TYR A 292 -23.97 -11.04 -26.69
CA TYR A 292 -23.21 -10.21 -27.65
C TYR A 292 -21.76 -9.99 -27.22
N ILE A 293 -21.51 -9.76 -25.93
CA ILE A 293 -20.15 -9.54 -25.40
C ILE A 293 -19.49 -10.82 -24.85
N GLY A 294 -20.17 -11.96 -24.94
CA GLY A 294 -19.60 -13.27 -24.57
C GLY A 294 -19.42 -13.49 -23.07
N VAL A 295 -20.30 -12.94 -22.22
CA VAL A 295 -20.24 -13.11 -20.75
C VAL A 295 -21.56 -13.65 -20.19
N SER A 296 -21.53 -14.16 -18.96
CA SER A 296 -22.75 -14.48 -18.21
C SER A 296 -23.44 -13.20 -17.72
N ILE A 297 -24.77 -13.23 -17.57
CA ILE A 297 -25.54 -12.12 -16.96
C ILE A 297 -25.06 -11.84 -15.52
N GLU A 298 -24.59 -12.88 -14.83
CA GLU A 298 -24.11 -12.84 -13.44
C GLU A 298 -22.58 -12.78 -13.33
N GLY A 299 -21.89 -12.49 -14.43
CA GLY A 299 -20.43 -12.43 -14.48
C GLY A 299 -19.73 -13.80 -14.43
N PRO A 300 -18.38 -13.82 -14.38
CA PRO A 300 -17.51 -12.65 -14.36
C PRO A 300 -17.62 -11.77 -15.62
N TYR A 301 -17.53 -10.45 -15.45
CA TYR A 301 -17.78 -9.46 -16.51
C TYR A 301 -16.53 -9.02 -17.26
N LYS A 302 -15.34 -9.45 -16.81
CA LYS A 302 -14.04 -9.12 -17.42
C LYS A 302 -13.15 -10.35 -17.49
N PRO A 303 -12.26 -10.44 -18.49
CA PRO A 303 -11.25 -11.49 -18.52
C PRO A 303 -10.22 -11.31 -17.39
N ASP A 304 -9.47 -12.36 -17.07
CA ASP A 304 -8.51 -12.35 -15.95
C ASP A 304 -7.39 -11.31 -16.11
N HIS A 305 -6.97 -11.02 -17.34
CA HIS A 305 -5.90 -10.06 -17.65
C HIS A 305 -6.33 -8.58 -17.66
N TYR A 306 -7.60 -8.28 -17.32
CA TYR A 306 -8.10 -6.91 -17.25
C TYR A 306 -7.49 -6.16 -16.05
N ARG A 307 -7.05 -4.90 -16.26
CA ARG A 307 -6.34 -4.07 -15.27
C ARG A 307 -7.16 -2.85 -14.85
#